data_AF-A0A8S0UND3-F1
#
_entry.id   AF-A0A8S0UND3-F1
#
_cell.length_a   1.000
_cell.length_b   1.000
_cell.length_c   1.000
_cell.angle_alpha   90.00
_cell.angle_beta   90.00
_cell.angle_gamma   90.00
#
_symmetry.space_group_name_H-M   'P 1'
#
loop_
_entity.id
_entity.type
_entity.pdbx_description
1 polymer ?
#
loop_
_entity_poly.entity_id
_entity_poly.type
_entity_poly.pdbx_seq_one_letter_code
_entity_poly.pdbx_strand_id
1 'polypeptide(L)'
;MVDGDQMVDSSDLIDKLTKKIHPDGQLEGDEEKKWRGWVDNHLVHILSPNIYRSTSEALESFDYITTHGNFSFTERLTAKYAGAMAMYFVSKKLKKKHNITDERAALYEAAETWVDALKGREFLGGAKPNLADLAVYGVLRPIRYLKSGRDMVEHTRIGDWYTRMENAVGVSSKIRA
;
A
#
# COMPACT_ATOMS: atom_id res chain seq x y z
N MET A 1 -8.87 -19.75 10.43
CA MET A 1 -10.31 -20.03 10.56
C MET A 1 -10.84 -19.19 11.71
N VAL A 2 -11.67 -18.20 11.42
CA VAL A 2 -12.48 -17.49 12.43
C VAL A 2 -13.91 -17.61 11.92
N ASP A 3 -14.75 -18.40 12.59
CA ASP A 3 -16.17 -18.64 12.27
C ASP A 3 -16.52 -19.30 10.92
N GLY A 4 -15.67 -20.19 10.37
CA GLY A 4 -16.07 -21.09 9.28
C GLY A 4 -16.28 -20.46 7.88
N ASP A 5 -16.26 -19.14 7.76
CA ASP A 5 -16.30 -18.43 6.47
C ASP A 5 -14.87 -18.15 5.94
N GLN A 6 -14.54 -18.71 4.77
CA GLN A 6 -13.33 -18.32 4.05
C GLN A 6 -13.57 -16.99 3.31
N MET A 7 -13.09 -15.90 3.88
CA MET A 7 -13.10 -14.59 3.22
C MET A 7 -11.84 -14.41 2.37
N VAL A 8 -12.05 -14.04 1.11
CA VAL A 8 -10.99 -13.86 0.10
C VAL A 8 -10.59 -12.40 -0.04
N ASP A 9 -11.48 -11.47 0.31
CA ASP A 9 -11.28 -10.03 0.18
C ASP A 9 -10.81 -9.39 1.50
N SER A 10 -9.77 -8.56 1.44
CA SER A 10 -9.20 -7.89 2.62
C SER A 10 -10.10 -6.80 3.19
N SER A 11 -10.86 -6.11 2.36
CA SER A 11 -11.79 -5.07 2.80
C SER A 11 -12.95 -5.68 3.57
N ASP A 12 -13.50 -6.82 3.11
CA ASP A 12 -14.54 -7.58 3.83
C ASP A 12 -14.06 -8.06 5.22
N LEU A 13 -12.81 -8.52 5.29
CA LEU A 13 -12.20 -8.95 6.55
C LEU A 13 -12.08 -7.79 7.55
N ILE A 14 -11.62 -6.63 7.09
CA ILE A 14 -11.48 -5.43 7.93
C ILE A 14 -12.84 -4.96 8.45
N ASP A 15 -13.88 -5.00 7.62
CA ASP A 15 -15.23 -4.60 8.01
C ASP A 15 -15.80 -5.50 9.12
N LYS A 16 -15.67 -6.82 8.96
CA LYS A 16 -16.14 -7.78 9.97
C LYS A 16 -15.37 -7.63 11.29
N LEU A 17 -14.04 -7.46 11.23
CA LEU A 17 -13.23 -7.25 12.42
C LEU A 17 -13.61 -5.95 13.14
N THR A 18 -13.79 -4.87 12.39
CA THR A 18 -14.17 -3.56 12.94
C THR A 18 -15.53 -3.62 13.62
N LYS A 19 -16.53 -4.25 12.97
CA LYS A 19 -17.86 -4.48 13.57
C LYS A 19 -17.80 -5.31 14.85
N LYS A 20 -16.89 -6.29 14.94
CA LYS A 20 -16.72 -7.14 16.12
C LYS A 20 -16.07 -6.39 17.29
N ILE A 21 -15.19 -5.44 17.01
CA ILE A 21 -14.49 -4.63 18.03
C ILE A 21 -15.35 -3.43 18.47
N HIS A 22 -16.09 -2.82 17.54
CA HIS A 22 -16.94 -1.66 17.75
C HIS A 22 -18.37 -1.93 17.24
N PRO A 23 -19.18 -2.70 18.00
CA PRO A 23 -20.54 -3.05 17.58
C PRO A 23 -21.48 -1.83 17.46
N ASP A 24 -21.24 -0.78 18.26
CA ASP A 24 -21.97 0.50 18.22
C ASP A 24 -21.24 1.61 17.44
N GLY A 25 -20.11 1.27 16.78
CA GLY A 25 -19.35 2.22 15.99
C GLY A 25 -20.20 2.72 14.83
N GLN A 26 -20.40 4.04 14.75
CA GLN A 26 -21.10 4.67 13.63
C GLN A 26 -20.51 4.16 12.32
N LEU A 27 -21.35 3.47 11.55
CA LEU A 27 -21.04 2.91 10.24
C LEU A 27 -20.33 3.97 9.40
N GLU A 28 -19.07 3.69 9.09
CA GLU A 28 -18.26 4.22 7.99
C GLU A 28 -18.90 5.40 7.26
N GLY A 29 -18.41 6.61 7.54
CA GLY A 29 -18.85 7.80 6.81
C GLY A 29 -18.62 7.62 5.31
N ASP A 30 -19.48 8.22 4.48
CA ASP A 30 -19.40 8.11 3.02
C ASP A 30 -18.01 8.49 2.46
N GLU A 31 -17.31 9.41 3.15
CA GLU A 31 -15.93 9.78 2.82
C GLU A 31 -14.95 8.62 3.04
N GLU A 32 -15.08 7.85 4.12
CA GLU A 32 -14.21 6.69 4.38
C GLU A 32 -14.40 5.60 3.31
N LYS A 33 -15.66 5.22 3.02
CA LYS A 33 -15.98 4.22 1.98
C LYS A 33 -15.44 4.65 0.62
N LYS A 34 -15.61 5.92 0.26
CA LYS A 34 -15.08 6.48 -0.99
C LYS A 34 -13.57 6.27 -1.09
N TRP A 35 -12.82 6.60 -0.04
CA TRP A 35 -11.36 6.52 -0.07
C TRP A 35 -10.85 5.09 0.00
N ARG A 36 -11.52 4.19 0.72
CA ARG A 36 -11.22 2.75 0.66
C ARG A 36 -11.44 2.19 -0.74
N GLY A 37 -12.56 2.54 -1.37
CA GLY A 37 -12.81 2.18 -2.77
C GLY A 37 -11.76 2.77 -3.72
N TRP A 38 -11.30 4.00 -3.50
CA TRP A 38 -10.22 4.60 -4.29
C TRP A 38 -8.88 3.86 -4.10
N VAL A 39 -8.57 3.40 -2.89
CA VAL A 39 -7.38 2.58 -2.64
C VAL A 39 -7.42 1.31 -3.49
N ASP A 40 -8.52 0.56 -3.40
CA ASP A 40 -8.68 -0.74 -4.06
C ASP A 40 -8.75 -0.64 -5.59
N ASN A 41 -9.35 0.44 -6.12
CA ASN A 41 -9.58 0.59 -7.56
C ASN A 41 -8.53 1.46 -8.28
N HIS A 42 -7.69 2.19 -7.54
CA HIS A 42 -6.73 3.10 -8.13
C HIS A 42 -5.33 2.96 -7.52
N LEU A 43 -5.17 3.27 -6.23
CA LEU A 43 -3.83 3.37 -5.61
C LEU A 43 -3.02 2.08 -5.76
N VAL A 44 -3.63 0.93 -5.50
CA VAL A 44 -2.94 -0.39 -5.63
C VAL A 44 -2.43 -0.65 -7.05
N HIS A 45 -3.15 -0.17 -8.06
CA HIS A 45 -2.78 -0.34 -9.47
C HIS A 45 -1.66 0.59 -9.92
N ILE A 46 -1.41 1.69 -9.20
CA ILE A 46 -0.27 2.58 -9.43
C ILE A 46 1.03 2.00 -8.85
N LEU A 47 0.96 1.24 -7.75
CA LEU A 47 2.17 0.79 -7.04
C LEU A 47 2.99 -0.23 -7.83
N SER A 48 2.35 -1.25 -8.40
CA SER A 48 3.07 -2.32 -9.12
C SER A 48 3.89 -1.78 -10.30
N PRO A 49 3.36 -0.92 -11.18
CA PRO A 49 4.15 -0.23 -12.21
C PRO A 49 5.33 0.58 -11.64
N ASN A 50 5.20 1.15 -10.45
CA ASN A 50 6.20 2.04 -9.85
C ASN A 50 7.40 1.31 -9.24
N ILE A 51 7.15 0.21 -8.55
CA ILE A 51 8.21 -0.59 -7.91
C ILE A 51 8.96 -1.46 -8.92
N TYR A 52 8.36 -1.72 -10.09
CA TYR A 52 8.94 -2.50 -11.19
C TYR A 52 9.21 -1.66 -12.45
N ARG A 53 9.36 -0.33 -12.32
CA ARG A 53 9.48 0.60 -13.46
C ARG A 53 10.77 0.39 -14.25
N SER A 54 11.88 0.12 -13.55
CA SER A 54 13.21 -0.20 -14.08
C SER A 54 13.71 -1.53 -13.52
N THR A 55 14.74 -2.10 -14.16
CA THR A 55 15.34 -3.38 -13.71
C THR A 55 15.96 -3.28 -12.32
N SER A 56 16.56 -2.14 -11.96
CA SER A 56 17.12 -1.92 -10.63
C SER A 56 16.03 -1.81 -9.55
N GLU A 57 14.96 -1.06 -9.81
CA GLU A 57 13.80 -0.98 -8.91
C GLU A 57 13.11 -2.35 -8.74
N ALA A 58 13.02 -3.13 -9.82
CA ALA A 58 12.47 -4.48 -9.76
C ALA A 58 13.31 -5.42 -8.90
N LEU A 59 14.64 -5.37 -9.01
CA LEU A 59 15.54 -6.16 -8.18
C LEU A 59 15.50 -5.72 -6.71
N GLU A 60 15.41 -4.41 -6.42
CA GLU A 60 15.24 -3.87 -5.06
C GLU A 60 13.94 -4.40 -4.43
N SER A 61 12.84 -4.35 -5.18
CA SER A 61 11.52 -4.81 -4.74
C SER A 61 11.49 -6.32 -4.46
N PHE A 62 12.07 -7.13 -5.35
CA PHE A 62 12.19 -8.57 -5.11
C PHE A 62 13.10 -8.91 -3.95
N ASP A 63 14.20 -8.18 -3.77
CA ASP A 63 15.05 -8.38 -2.61
C ASP A 63 14.28 -8.11 -1.31
N TYR A 64 13.52 -7.02 -1.26
CA TYR A 64 12.65 -6.72 -0.12
C TYR A 64 11.63 -7.84 0.14
N ILE A 65 10.88 -8.28 -0.88
CA ILE A 65 9.87 -9.36 -0.79
C ILE A 65 10.51 -10.66 -0.30
N THR A 66 11.64 -11.05 -0.90
CA THR A 66 12.30 -12.32 -0.56
C THR A 66 13.02 -12.29 0.79
N THR A 67 13.42 -11.11 1.29
CA THR A 67 13.97 -10.96 2.65
C THR A 67 12.90 -11.04 3.73
N HIS A 68 11.70 -10.52 3.44
CA HIS A 68 10.64 -10.40 4.45
C HIS A 68 9.58 -11.52 4.36
N GLY A 69 9.61 -12.33 3.30
CA GLY A 69 8.83 -13.55 3.11
C GLY A 69 9.54 -14.83 3.58
N ASN A 70 8.84 -15.96 3.51
CA ASN A 70 9.34 -17.27 3.94
C ASN A 70 10.01 -18.02 2.77
N PHE A 71 11.19 -17.57 2.31
CA PHE A 71 11.95 -18.23 1.24
C PHE A 71 13.30 -18.75 1.74
N SER A 72 13.72 -19.94 1.29
CA SER A 72 15.09 -20.42 1.52
C SER A 72 16.11 -19.63 0.66
N PHE A 73 17.40 -19.67 1.01
CA PHE A 73 18.44 -18.85 0.35
C PHE A 73 18.56 -19.10 -1.17
N THR A 74 18.44 -20.36 -1.60
CA THR A 74 18.52 -20.76 -3.02
C THR A 74 17.25 -20.40 -3.79
N GLU A 75 16.06 -20.58 -3.19
CA GLU A 75 14.79 -20.12 -3.76
C GLU A 75 14.77 -18.60 -3.91
N ARG A 76 15.29 -17.88 -2.91
CA ARG A 76 15.42 -16.43 -2.91
C ARG A 76 16.28 -15.92 -4.05
N LEU A 77 17.42 -16.57 -4.34
CA LEU A 77 18.31 -16.14 -5.42
C LEU A 77 17.66 -16.33 -6.79
N THR A 78 17.06 -17.50 -7.05
CA THR A 78 16.35 -17.78 -8.31
C THR A 78 15.12 -16.90 -8.48
N ALA A 79 14.29 -16.77 -7.44
CA ALA A 79 13.09 -15.94 -7.45
C ALA A 79 13.42 -14.46 -7.65
N LYS A 80 14.54 -13.97 -7.10
CA LYS A 80 14.94 -12.57 -7.26
C LYS A 80 15.19 -12.21 -8.72
N TYR A 81 16.01 -12.97 -9.43
CA TYR A 81 16.36 -12.62 -10.82
C TYR A 81 15.26 -12.99 -11.82
N ALA A 82 14.72 -14.21 -11.75
CA ALA A 82 13.66 -14.65 -12.65
C ALA A 82 12.34 -13.90 -12.39
N GLY A 83 12.00 -13.71 -11.11
CA GLY A 83 10.82 -12.95 -10.69
C GLY A 83 10.91 -11.47 -11.05
N ALA A 84 12.06 -10.81 -10.83
CA ALA A 84 12.23 -9.41 -11.21
C ALA A 84 12.06 -9.19 -12.72
N MET A 85 12.60 -10.09 -13.55
CA MET A 85 12.41 -10.02 -15.00
C MET A 85 10.95 -10.23 -15.38
N ALA A 86 10.29 -11.25 -14.84
CA ALA A 86 8.87 -11.49 -15.10
C ALA A 86 8.02 -10.28 -14.69
N MET A 87 8.23 -9.75 -13.48
CA MET A 87 7.46 -8.61 -12.97
C MET A 87 7.74 -7.32 -13.71
N TYR A 88 8.96 -7.11 -14.24
CA TYR A 88 9.24 -5.98 -15.13
C TYR A 88 8.36 -6.03 -16.39
N PHE A 89 8.17 -7.20 -17.02
CA PHE A 89 7.27 -7.31 -18.16
C PHE A 89 5.79 -7.21 -17.77
N VAL A 90 5.41 -7.79 -16.62
CA VAL A 90 4.04 -7.64 -16.07
C VAL A 90 3.74 -6.17 -15.78
N SER A 91 4.68 -5.41 -15.24
CA SER A 91 4.52 -3.99 -14.91
C SER A 91 4.27 -3.15 -16.17
N LYS A 92 4.97 -3.43 -17.27
CA LYS A 92 4.72 -2.77 -18.57
C LYS A 92 3.34 -3.12 -19.15
N LYS A 93 2.86 -4.35 -18.96
CA LYS A 93 1.49 -4.72 -19.33
C LYS A 93 0.44 -3.99 -18.47
N LEU A 94 0.67 -3.91 -17.16
CA LEU A 94 -0.21 -3.19 -16.23
C LEU A 94 -0.24 -1.69 -16.53
N LYS A 95 0.92 -1.09 -16.82
CA LYS A 95 1.04 0.29 -17.28
C LYS A 95 0.11 0.57 -18.47
N LYS A 96 0.15 -0.29 -19.49
CA LYS A 96 -0.72 -0.18 -20.66
C LYS A 96 -2.19 -0.42 -20.32
N LYS A 97 -2.50 -1.41 -19.48
CA LYS A 97 -3.88 -1.75 -19.06
C LYS A 97 -4.55 -0.60 -18.30
N HIS A 98 -3.79 0.09 -17.45
CA HIS A 98 -4.28 1.17 -16.59
C HIS A 98 -4.03 2.57 -17.18
N ASN A 99 -3.65 2.67 -18.46
CA ASN A 99 -3.37 3.94 -19.15
C ASN A 99 -2.40 4.87 -18.40
N ILE A 100 -1.38 4.29 -17.76
CA ILE A 100 -0.35 5.05 -17.04
C ILE A 100 0.71 5.48 -18.07
N THR A 101 0.87 6.78 -18.30
CA THR A 101 1.88 7.30 -19.24
C THR A 101 3.26 7.42 -18.58
N ASP A 102 3.30 8.02 -17.39
CA ASP A 102 4.48 8.13 -16.55
C ASP A 102 4.18 7.53 -15.17
N GLU A 103 4.86 6.43 -14.85
CA GLU A 103 4.67 5.70 -13.60
C GLU A 103 4.93 6.61 -12.38
N ARG A 104 6.01 7.40 -12.39
CA ARG A 104 6.44 8.19 -11.24
C ARG A 104 5.55 9.41 -11.07
N ALA A 105 5.17 10.07 -12.16
CA ALA A 105 4.20 11.17 -12.11
C ALA A 105 2.83 10.69 -11.58
N ALA A 106 2.35 9.53 -12.01
CA ALA A 106 1.10 8.96 -11.50
C ALA A 106 1.15 8.62 -10.00
N LEU A 107 2.32 8.20 -9.49
CA LEU A 107 2.51 8.01 -8.05
C LEU A 107 2.45 9.33 -7.29
N TYR A 108 3.07 10.38 -7.82
CA TYR A 108 3.03 11.70 -7.20
C TYR A 108 1.62 12.28 -7.20
N GLU A 109 0.91 12.16 -8.31
CA GLU A 109 -0.50 12.57 -8.42
C GLU A 109 -1.39 11.83 -7.41
N ALA A 110 -1.22 10.51 -7.28
CA ALA A 110 -1.98 9.72 -6.30
C ALA A 110 -1.66 10.15 -4.85
N ALA A 111 -0.40 10.44 -4.55
CA ALA A 111 0.02 10.92 -3.23
C ALA A 111 -0.54 12.31 -2.92
N GLU A 112 -0.49 13.25 -3.87
CA GLU A 112 -1.07 14.59 -3.72
C GLU A 112 -2.60 14.55 -3.62
N THR A 113 -3.26 13.70 -4.41
CA THR A 113 -4.71 13.44 -4.33
C THR A 113 -5.11 13.01 -2.92
N TRP A 114 -4.31 12.14 -2.30
CA TRP A 114 -4.54 11.73 -0.92
C TRP A 114 -4.29 12.86 0.07
N VAL A 115 -3.23 13.65 -0.08
CA VAL A 115 -2.97 14.80 0.81
C VAL A 115 -4.10 15.83 0.73
N ASP A 116 -4.59 16.13 -0.47
CA ASP A 116 -5.71 17.04 -0.67
C ASP A 116 -7.01 16.50 -0.03
N ALA A 117 -7.20 15.18 -0.02
CA ALA A 117 -8.32 14.53 0.67
C ALA A 117 -8.39 14.83 2.17
N LEU A 118 -7.22 14.99 2.80
CA LEU A 118 -7.13 15.28 4.22
C LEU A 118 -7.75 16.65 4.54
N LYS A 119 -7.82 17.58 3.56
CA LYS A 119 -8.39 18.93 3.75
C LYS A 119 -7.74 19.66 4.94
N GLY A 120 -6.43 19.47 5.13
CA GLY A 120 -5.66 20.04 6.24
C GLY A 120 -5.85 19.35 7.60
N ARG A 121 -6.63 18.27 7.70
CA ARG A 121 -6.73 17.44 8.91
C ARG A 121 -5.45 16.64 9.13
N GLU A 122 -5.20 16.22 10.37
CA GLU A 122 -4.07 15.34 10.70
C GLU A 122 -4.20 13.97 10.01
N PHE A 123 -5.40 13.42 10.05
CA PHE A 123 -5.83 12.18 9.40
C PHE A 123 -7.19 12.40 8.70
N LEU A 124 -7.58 11.53 7.78
CA LEU A 124 -8.94 11.55 7.24
C LEU A 124 -9.97 11.35 8.37
N GLY A 125 -9.66 10.51 9.35
CA GLY A 125 -10.45 10.34 10.59
C GLY A 125 -10.42 11.54 11.56
N GLY A 126 -9.77 12.65 11.23
CA GLY A 126 -9.63 13.82 12.09
C GLY A 126 -8.43 13.69 13.02
N ALA A 127 -8.67 13.59 14.33
CA ALA A 127 -7.62 13.51 15.36
C ALA A 127 -6.99 12.11 15.49
N LYS A 128 -7.64 11.08 14.95
CA LYS A 128 -7.15 9.70 14.92
C LYS A 128 -7.36 9.11 13.52
N PRO A 129 -6.49 8.19 13.08
CA PRO A 129 -6.67 7.54 11.78
C PRO A 129 -7.94 6.69 11.76
N ASN A 130 -8.64 6.70 10.63
CA ASN A 130 -9.79 5.83 10.36
C ASN A 130 -9.41 4.68 9.40
N LEU A 131 -10.38 3.92 8.90
CA LEU A 131 -10.09 2.78 8.03
C LEU A 131 -9.53 3.19 6.67
N ALA A 132 -9.86 4.38 6.17
CA ALA A 132 -9.29 4.89 4.93
C ALA A 132 -7.83 5.31 5.12
N ASP A 133 -7.48 5.97 6.23
CA ASP A 133 -6.08 6.25 6.57
C ASP A 133 -5.26 4.95 6.65
N LEU A 134 -5.81 3.93 7.30
CA LEU A 134 -5.18 2.62 7.44
C LEU A 134 -5.05 1.90 6.09
N ALA A 135 -6.04 2.01 5.20
CA ALA A 135 -5.99 1.41 3.87
C ALA A 135 -4.88 2.03 3.01
N VAL A 136 -4.80 3.37 2.96
CA VAL A 136 -3.74 4.06 2.21
C VAL A 136 -2.38 3.76 2.80
N TYR A 137 -2.24 3.84 4.13
CA TYR A 137 -0.99 3.57 4.81
C TYR A 137 -0.53 2.12 4.58
N GLY A 138 -1.44 1.16 4.71
CA GLY A 138 -1.18 -0.25 4.48
C GLY A 138 -0.67 -0.54 3.07
N VAL A 139 -1.22 0.12 2.06
CA VAL A 139 -0.80 -0.01 0.67
C VAL A 139 0.56 0.64 0.41
N LEU A 140 0.84 1.81 0.99
CA LEU A 140 2.11 2.52 0.80
C LEU A 140 3.27 1.95 1.63
N ARG A 141 2.99 1.26 2.74
CA ARG A 141 4.02 0.76 3.69
C ARG A 141 5.07 -0.16 3.09
N PRO A 142 4.74 -1.14 2.24
CA PRO A 142 5.75 -2.00 1.63
C PRO A 142 6.77 -1.24 0.77
N ILE A 143 6.40 -0.07 0.24
CA ILE A 143 7.23 0.68 -0.71
C ILE A 143 7.99 1.84 -0.07
N ARG A 144 7.66 2.21 1.17
CA ARG A 144 8.16 3.41 1.86
C ARG A 144 9.68 3.60 1.78
N TYR A 145 10.41 2.50 1.94
CA TYR A 145 11.87 2.49 1.98
C TYR A 145 12.51 1.98 0.69
N LEU A 146 11.72 1.68 -0.35
CA LEU A 146 12.22 1.44 -1.70
C LEU A 146 12.49 2.77 -2.39
N LYS A 147 13.24 2.76 -3.51
CA LYS A 147 13.52 3.96 -4.29
C LYS A 147 12.24 4.71 -4.66
N SER A 148 11.21 3.99 -5.09
CA SER A 148 9.91 4.57 -5.45
C SER A 148 9.23 5.32 -4.30
N GLY A 149 9.27 4.78 -3.09
CA GLY A 149 8.67 5.41 -1.92
C GLY A 149 9.50 6.57 -1.38
N ARG A 150 10.84 6.49 -1.45
CA ARG A 150 11.72 7.61 -1.11
C ARG A 150 11.49 8.78 -2.07
N ASP A 151 11.50 8.53 -3.38
CA ASP A 151 11.19 9.52 -4.41
C ASP A 151 9.81 10.17 -4.17
N MET A 152 8.78 9.37 -3.89
CA MET A 152 7.43 9.86 -3.59
C MET A 152 7.39 10.82 -2.41
N VAL A 153 8.03 10.48 -1.29
CA VAL A 153 8.05 11.34 -0.10
C VAL A 153 8.86 12.62 -0.33
N GLU A 154 9.93 12.56 -1.12
CA GLU A 154 10.77 13.73 -1.42
C GLU A 154 10.07 14.74 -2.34
N HIS A 155 9.20 14.26 -3.25
CA HIS A 155 8.59 15.10 -4.29
C HIS A 155 7.11 15.42 -4.04
N THR A 156 6.56 15.05 -2.88
CA THR A 156 5.16 15.31 -2.52
C THR A 156 5.00 15.69 -1.06
N ARG A 157 3.83 16.23 -0.71
CA ARG A 157 3.47 16.62 0.66
C ARG A 157 3.07 15.45 1.56
N ILE A 158 3.13 14.21 1.09
CA ILE A 158 2.62 13.04 1.82
C ILE A 158 3.44 12.69 3.06
N GLY A 159 4.69 13.15 3.15
CA GLY A 159 5.64 12.78 4.20
C GLY A 159 5.15 13.05 5.63
N ASP A 160 4.50 14.20 5.86
CA ASP A 160 4.02 14.57 7.19
C ASP A 160 2.89 13.66 7.68
N TRP A 161 1.91 13.39 6.81
CA TRP A 161 0.84 12.44 7.11
C TRP A 161 1.39 11.02 7.31
N TYR A 162 2.35 10.61 6.48
CA TYR A 162 2.96 9.29 6.57
C TYR A 162 3.67 9.10 7.93
N THR A 163 4.40 10.12 8.37
CA THR A 163 5.11 10.11 9.67
C THR A 163 4.12 10.03 10.84
N ARG A 164 2.99 10.77 10.76
CA ARG A 164 1.91 10.66 11.76
C ARG A 164 1.31 9.25 11.79
N MET A 165 1.12 8.62 10.63
CA MET A 165 0.64 7.23 10.55
C MET A 165 1.63 6.23 11.13
N GLU A 166 2.94 6.38 10.86
CA GLU A 166 3.98 5.53 11.47
C GLU A 166 3.94 5.61 13.00
N ASN A 167 3.79 6.82 13.55
CA ASN A 167 3.67 7.03 14.99
C ASN A 167 2.38 6.45 15.58
N ALA A 168 1.26 6.59 14.87
CA ALA A 168 -0.05 6.12 15.33
C ALA A 168 -0.17 4.58 15.30
N VAL A 169 0.38 3.93 14.27
CA VAL A 169 0.34 2.46 14.11
C VAL A 169 1.42 1.78 14.94
N GLY A 170 2.57 2.44 15.13
CA GLY A 170 3.69 1.91 15.90
C GLY A 170 4.51 0.84 15.17
N VAL A 171 5.40 0.20 15.92
CA VAL A 171 6.34 -0.80 15.40
C VAL A 171 5.65 -2.12 15.03
N SER A 172 6.25 -2.88 14.13
CA SER A 172 5.73 -4.21 13.75
C SER A 172 5.76 -5.18 14.95
N SER A 173 4.62 -5.79 15.25
CA SER A 173 4.49 -6.86 16.24
C SER A 173 4.90 -8.25 15.73
N LYS A 174 5.62 -8.33 14.59
CA LYS A 174 6.07 -9.62 14.04
C LYS A 174 7.02 -10.30 15.03
N ILE A 175 6.58 -11.41 15.60
CA ILE A 175 7.43 -12.30 16.42
C ILE A 175 8.48 -12.89 15.47
N ARG A 176 9.76 -12.60 15.71
CA ARG A 176 10.86 -13.26 15.00
C ARG A 176 10.97 -14.67 15.59
N ALA A 177 10.51 -15.66 14.84
CA ALA A 177 10.75 -17.08 15.13
C ALA A 177 12.17 -17.46 14.72
#